data_AF-A0A9N9K6N1-F1
#
_entry.id   AF-A0A9N9K6N1-F1
#
_cell.length_a   1.000
_cell.length_b   1.000
_cell.length_c   1.000
_cell.angle_alpha   90.00
_cell.angle_beta   90.00
_cell.angle_gamma   90.00
#
_symmetry.space_group_name_H-M   'P 1'
#
loop_
_entity.id
_entity.type
_entity.pdbx_description
1 polymer ?
#
loop_
_entity_poly.entity_id
_entity_poly.type
_entity_poly.pdbx_seq_one_letter_code
_entity_poly.pdbx_strand_id
1 'polypeptide(L)'
;MTTVDMTQWIENYFHQMLDEFDGPLLKDVSHGGMLMTLVDVCRSLVIASKGLNYSSGISTNINISFTNPAKKGDVLLIEAEYIKFGKAMGFADIKIYNKDTKKLIAQ
;
A
#
# COMPACT_ATOMS: atom_id res chain seq x y z
N MET A 1 -14.70 -7.08 -6.74
CA MET A 1 -13.56 -6.84 -5.85
C MET A 1 -12.40 -7.66 -6.38
N THR A 2 -11.34 -7.04 -6.92
CA THR A 2 -10.15 -7.79 -7.35
C THR A 2 -9.20 -7.81 -6.16
N THR A 3 -9.22 -8.87 -5.38
CA THR A 3 -8.21 -9.10 -4.35
C THR A 3 -6.97 -9.66 -5.01
N VAL A 4 -5.95 -8.82 -5.17
CA VAL A 4 -4.61 -9.29 -5.54
C VAL A 4 -3.94 -9.72 -4.25
N ASP A 5 -3.71 -11.03 -4.11
CA ASP A 5 -2.94 -11.55 -2.98
C ASP A 5 -1.46 -11.21 -3.19
N MET A 6 -1.07 -10.05 -2.67
CA MET A 6 0.30 -9.53 -2.69
C MET A 6 1.15 -10.10 -1.54
N THR A 7 0.60 -10.96 -0.68
CA THR A 7 1.24 -11.40 0.58
C THR A 7 2.64 -11.93 0.33
N GLN A 8 2.84 -12.74 -0.71
CA GLN A 8 4.13 -13.38 -0.98
C GLN A 8 5.16 -12.46 -1.66
N TRP A 9 4.72 -11.44 -2.39
CA TRP A 9 5.61 -10.40 -2.94
C TRP A 9 6.03 -9.42 -1.85
N ILE A 10 5.07 -9.05 -0.99
CA ILE A 10 5.31 -8.20 0.18
C ILE A 10 6.28 -8.90 1.12
N GLU A 11 6.02 -10.14 1.57
CA GLU A 11 6.88 -10.85 2.53
C GLU A 11 8.36 -10.89 2.10
N ASN A 12 8.66 -11.16 0.82
CA ASN A 12 10.04 -11.28 0.36
C ASN A 12 10.79 -9.94 0.22
N TYR A 13 10.11 -8.84 -0.13
CA TYR A 13 10.74 -7.53 -0.33
C TYR A 13 10.60 -6.59 0.90
N PHE A 14 9.57 -6.79 1.74
CA PHE A 14 9.25 -5.90 2.87
C PHE A 14 10.13 -6.12 4.08
N HIS A 15 10.52 -7.36 4.37
CA HIS A 15 11.39 -7.65 5.49
C HIS A 15 12.76 -6.94 5.35
N GLN A 16 13.27 -6.80 4.12
CA GLN A 16 14.51 -6.07 3.86
C GLN A 16 14.36 -4.55 3.98
N MET A 17 13.26 -3.98 3.47
CA MET A 17 13.06 -2.51 3.55
C MET A 17 12.76 -2.02 4.98
N LEU A 18 12.07 -2.80 5.81
CA LEU A 18 11.77 -2.39 7.20
C LEU A 18 13.04 -2.25 8.05
N ASP A 19 14.05 -3.10 7.81
CA ASP A 19 15.32 -3.04 8.53
C ASP A 19 16.19 -1.82 8.15
N GLU A 20 16.00 -1.27 6.95
CA GLU A 20 16.78 -0.15 6.43
C GLU A 20 16.11 1.21 6.68
N PHE A 21 14.78 1.25 6.86
CA PHE A 21 13.98 2.46 7.03
C PHE A 21 13.29 2.55 8.40
N ASP A 22 13.96 2.11 9.46
CA ASP A 22 13.54 2.44 10.82
C ASP A 22 13.50 3.97 10.99
N GLY A 23 12.35 4.49 11.45
CA GLY A 23 12.18 5.93 11.65
C GLY A 23 13.14 6.45 12.74
N PRO A 24 13.79 7.62 12.56
CA PRO A 24 14.78 8.14 13.50
C PRO A 24 14.21 8.47 14.90
N LEU A 25 12.87 8.54 15.02
CA LEU A 25 12.17 8.95 16.25
C LEU A 25 11.48 7.79 16.97
N LEU A 26 11.20 6.67 16.29
CA LEU A 26 10.49 5.52 16.84
C LEU A 26 11.15 4.25 16.30
N LYS A 27 11.98 3.65 17.15
CA LYS A 27 12.62 2.37 16.87
C LYS A 27 11.57 1.30 16.53
N ASP A 28 11.85 0.44 15.55
CA ASP A 28 11.00 -0.67 15.11
C ASP A 28 9.64 -0.25 14.51
N VAL A 29 9.48 1.01 14.09
CA VAL A 29 8.28 1.52 13.40
C VAL A 29 8.62 1.87 11.95
N SER A 30 7.82 1.36 11.02
CA SER A 30 8.00 1.61 9.59
C SER A 30 7.89 3.09 9.26
N HIS A 31 8.86 3.62 8.51
CA HIS A 31 8.80 4.98 8.00
C HIS A 31 7.55 5.19 7.12
N GLY A 32 6.84 6.31 7.32
CA GLY A 32 5.60 6.60 6.57
C GLY A 32 5.80 6.62 5.05
N GLY A 33 6.98 7.02 4.57
CA GLY A 33 7.36 6.95 3.15
C GLY A 33 7.33 5.53 2.58
N MET A 34 7.69 4.52 3.36
CA MET A 34 7.63 3.11 2.93
C MET A 34 6.19 2.65 2.73
N LEU A 35 5.31 2.96 3.68
CA LEU A 35 3.87 2.70 3.57
C LEU A 35 3.25 3.47 2.39
N MET A 36 3.74 4.68 2.09
CA MET A 36 3.29 5.44 0.92
C MET A 36 3.73 4.79 -0.40
N THR A 37 4.93 4.21 -0.46
CA THR A 37 5.38 3.41 -1.62
C THR A 37 4.51 2.17 -1.83
N LEU A 38 4.09 1.49 -0.76
CA LEU A 38 3.12 0.39 -0.85
C LEU A 38 1.82 0.82 -1.50
N VAL A 39 1.27 1.92 -1.00
CA VAL A 39 0.04 2.50 -1.54
C VAL A 39 0.21 2.79 -3.02
N ASP A 40 1.33 3.39 -3.43
CA ASP A 40 1.62 3.73 -4.82
C ASP A 40 1.67 2.51 -5.76
N VAL A 41 2.38 1.45 -5.34
CA VAL A 41 2.49 0.21 -6.11
C VAL A 41 1.13 -0.48 -6.20
N CYS A 42 0.43 -0.65 -5.08
CA CYS A 42 -0.88 -1.32 -5.05
C CYS A 42 -1.93 -0.56 -5.87
N ARG A 43 -1.92 0.78 -5.80
CA ARG A 43 -2.75 1.68 -6.62
C ARG A 43 -2.53 1.41 -8.11
N SER A 44 -1.27 1.31 -8.54
CA SER A 44 -0.92 1.07 -9.94
C SER A 44 -1.40 -0.31 -10.40
N LEU A 45 -1.23 -1.35 -9.57
CA LEU A 45 -1.67 -2.71 -9.86
C LEU A 45 -3.19 -2.85 -9.95
N VAL A 46 -3.95 -2.27 -9.01
CA VAL A 46 -5.42 -2.38 -9.03
C VAL A 46 -6.02 -1.66 -10.24
N ILE A 47 -5.43 -0.54 -10.66
CA ILE A 47 -5.81 0.19 -11.87
C ILE A 47 -5.46 -0.62 -13.12
N ALA A 48 -4.25 -1.17 -13.20
CA ALA A 48 -3.83 -2.00 -14.33
C ALA A 48 -4.66 -3.28 -14.46
N SER A 49 -5.18 -3.82 -13.35
CA SER A 49 -6.08 -5.00 -13.34
C SER A 49 -7.38 -4.79 -14.12
N LYS A 50 -7.76 -3.53 -14.43
CA LYS A 50 -8.94 -3.21 -15.24
C LYS A 50 -8.71 -3.29 -16.75
N GLY A 51 -7.47 -3.52 -17.19
CA GLY A 51 -7.13 -3.77 -18.59
C GLY A 51 -5.86 -3.04 -19.06
N LEU A 52 -5.30 -3.52 -20.18
CA LEU A 52 -4.02 -3.03 -20.72
C LEU A 52 -4.01 -1.54 -21.06
N ASN A 53 -5.16 -0.98 -21.44
CA ASN A 53 -5.31 0.46 -21.70
C ASN A 53 -5.09 1.35 -20.47
N TYR A 54 -5.07 0.76 -19.27
CA TYR A 54 -4.88 1.45 -18.00
C TYR A 54 -3.53 1.16 -17.35
N SER A 55 -2.64 0.42 -18.03
CA SER A 55 -1.37 -0.05 -17.48
C SER A 55 -0.23 0.98 -17.49
N SER A 56 -0.39 2.11 -18.19
CA SER A 56 0.68 3.13 -18.36
C SER A 56 0.43 4.44 -17.59
N GLY A 57 -0.41 4.41 -16.57
CA GLY A 57 -0.73 5.59 -15.76
C GLY A 57 0.34 5.93 -14.73
N ILE A 58 0.65 7.21 -14.56
CA ILE A 58 1.51 7.71 -13.48
C ILE A 58 0.68 8.19 -12.29
N SER A 59 1.28 8.20 -11.10
CA SER A 59 0.68 8.78 -9.90
C SER A 59 0.72 10.31 -9.98
N THR A 60 -0.45 10.93 -10.04
CA THR A 60 -0.58 12.40 -10.06
C THR A 60 -0.93 12.98 -8.69
N ASN A 61 -1.59 12.19 -7.84
CA ASN A 61 -1.93 12.56 -6.47
C ASN A 61 -2.02 11.29 -5.61
N ILE A 62 -1.43 11.35 -4.41
CA ILE A 62 -1.57 10.37 -3.35
C ILE A 62 -1.83 11.15 -2.06
N ASN A 63 -2.92 10.81 -1.39
CA ASN A 63 -3.22 11.27 -0.04
C ASN A 63 -3.29 10.04 0.87
N ILE A 64 -2.58 10.07 1.98
CA ILE A 64 -2.53 8.98 2.95
C ILE A 64 -2.63 9.55 4.36
N SER A 65 -3.41 8.89 5.21
CA SER A 65 -3.60 9.18 6.62
C SER A 65 -3.09 8.00 7.45
N PHE A 66 -2.13 8.25 8.33
CA PHE A 66 -1.57 7.25 9.24
C PHE A 66 -2.34 7.25 10.56
N THR A 67 -3.10 6.18 10.82
CA THR A 67 -3.95 6.07 12.01
C THR A 67 -3.32 5.20 13.10
N ASN A 68 -2.51 4.21 12.74
CA ASN A 68 -1.76 3.38 13.68
C ASN A 68 -0.35 3.07 13.14
N PRO A 69 0.66 2.87 14.02
CA PRO A 69 2.00 2.49 13.58
C PRO A 69 2.03 1.04 13.07
N ALA A 70 2.74 0.81 11.97
CA ALA A 70 3.17 -0.52 11.55
C ALA A 70 4.51 -0.84 12.20
N LYS A 71 4.58 -1.94 12.94
CA LYS A 71 5.79 -2.32 13.70
C LYS A 71 6.53 -3.47 13.04
N LYS A 72 7.82 -3.56 13.32
CA LYS A 72 8.63 -4.72 12.93
C LYS A 72 8.00 -6.01 13.44
N GLY A 73 7.85 -6.99 12.54
CA GLY A 73 7.20 -8.27 12.82
C GLY A 73 5.68 -8.28 12.60
N ASP A 74 5.05 -7.12 12.36
CA ASP A 74 3.65 -7.09 11.96
C ASP A 74 3.48 -7.66 10.55
N VAL A 75 2.46 -8.50 10.35
CA VAL A 75 2.01 -8.90 9.02
C VAL A 75 0.97 -7.90 8.54
N LEU A 76 1.23 -7.25 7.41
CA LEU A 76 0.34 -6.26 6.82
C LEU A 76 -0.61 -6.91 5.82
N LEU A 77 -1.90 -6.59 5.92
CA LEU A 77 -2.92 -6.91 4.93
C LEU A 77 -3.25 -5.62 4.17
N ILE A 78 -3.12 -5.65 2.85
CA ILE A 78 -3.42 -4.50 2.00
C ILE A 78 -4.66 -4.80 1.16
N GLU A 79 -5.67 -3.97 1.29
CA GLU A 79 -6.87 -4.01 0.47
C GLU A 79 -6.81 -2.86 -0.55
N ALA A 80 -6.86 -3.19 -1.83
CA ALA A 80 -6.85 -2.21 -2.91
C ALA A 80 -8.16 -2.30 -3.69
N GLU A 81 -8.86 -1.18 -3.79
CA GLU A 81 -10.13 -1.07 -4.50
C GLU A 81 -10.03 -0.01 -5.59
N TYR A 82 -10.42 -0.38 -6.80
CA TYR A 82 -10.67 0.59 -7.85
C TYR A 82 -12.01 1.30 -7.60
N ILE A 83 -12.00 2.64 -7.65
CA ILE A 83 -13.21 3.45 -7.43
C ILE A 83 -13.85 3.85 -8.75
N LYS A 84 -13.13 4.59 -9.61
CA LYS A 84 -13.65 5.07 -10.90
C LYS A 84 -12.55 5.48 -11.89
N PHE A 85 -12.88 5.51 -13.17
CA PHE A 85 -12.08 6.06 -14.26
C PHE A 85 -12.79 7.28 -14.86
N GLY A 86 -12.05 8.36 -15.01
CA GLY A 86 -12.36 9.40 -16.00
C GLY A 86 -11.66 9.11 -17.32
N LYS A 87 -11.67 10.09 -18.23
CA LYS A 87 -11.03 9.98 -19.55
C LYS A 87 -9.52 9.71 -19.49
N ALA A 88 -8.83 10.26 -18.48
CA ALA A 88 -7.39 10.17 -18.33
C ALA A 88 -6.91 9.89 -16.89
N MET A 89 -7.83 9.75 -15.92
CA MET A 89 -7.49 9.57 -14.51
C MET A 89 -8.23 8.36 -13.93
N GLY A 90 -7.49 7.50 -13.24
CA GLY A 90 -8.03 6.42 -12.43
C GLY A 90 -7.94 6.76 -10.95
N PHE A 91 -8.99 6.42 -10.20
CA PHE A 91 -9.05 6.59 -8.75
C PHE A 91 -9.10 5.21 -8.10
N ALA A 92 -8.32 5.04 -7.04
CA ALA A 92 -8.31 3.85 -6.22
C ALA A 92 -8.26 4.24 -4.74
N ASP A 93 -8.83 3.40 -3.89
CA ASP A 93 -8.78 3.47 -2.44
C ASP A 93 -7.94 2.29 -1.95
N ILE A 94 -6.97 2.55 -1.08
CA ILE A 94 -6.04 1.54 -0.57
C ILE A 94 -6.07 1.62 0.94
N LYS A 95 -6.24 0.48 1.61
CA LYS A 95 -6.24 0.39 3.07
C LYS A 95 -5.21 -0.63 3.51
N ILE A 96 -4.40 -0.24 4.49
CA ILE A 96 -3.41 -1.10 5.11
C ILE A 96 -3.90 -1.44 6.51
N TYR A 97 -4.00 -2.73 6.81
CA TYR A 97 -4.38 -3.25 8.11
C TYR A 97 -3.26 -4.10 8.69
N ASN A 98 -3.18 -4.15 10.01
CA ASN A 98 -2.47 -5.22 10.68
C ASN A 98 -3.32 -6.51 10.57
N LYS A 99 -2.76 -7.59 10.03
CA LYS A 99 -3.48 -8.83 9.73
C LYS A 99 -4.06 -9.49 10.97
N ASP A 100 -3.34 -9.45 12.09
CA ASP A 100 -3.71 -10.15 13.33
C ASP A 100 -4.67 -9.31 14.17
N THR A 101 -4.36 -8.03 14.37
CA THR A 101 -5.16 -7.14 15.22
C THR A 101 -6.33 -6.49 14.49
N LYS A 102 -6.36 -6.56 13.15
CA LYS A 102 -7.36 -5.91 12.26
C LYS A 102 -7.41 -4.39 12.38
N LYS A 103 -6.44 -3.76 13.04
CA LYS A 103 -6.35 -2.30 13.14
C LYS A 103 -5.97 -1.71 11.78
N LEU A 104 -6.66 -0.63 11.40
CA LEU A 104 -6.26 0.20 10.26
C LEU A 104 -4.94 0.90 10.60
N ILE A 105 -3.95 0.76 9.74
CA ILE A 105 -2.63 1.40 9.86
C ILE A 105 -2.63 2.68 9.04
N ALA A 106 -3.03 2.59 7.77
CA ALA A 106 -3.05 3.72 6.86
C ALA A 106 -4.11 3.56 5.77
N GLN A 107 -4.60 4.70 5.26
CA GLN A 107 -5.50 4.80 4.11
C GLN A 107 -5.22 6.10 3.37
#